data_AF-A0A351GPU8-F1
#
_entry.id   AF-A0A351GPU8-F1
#
_cell.length_a   1.000
_cell.length_b   1.000
_cell.length_c   1.000
_cell.angle_alpha   90.00
_cell.angle_beta   90.00
_cell.angle_gamma   90.00
#
_symmetry.space_group_name_H-M   'P 1'
#
loop_
_entity.id
_entity.type
_entity.pdbx_description
1 polymer ?
#
loop_
_entity_poly.entity_id
_entity_poly.type
_entity_poly.pdbx_seq_one_letter_code
_entity_poly.pdbx_strand_id
1 'polypeptide(L)' 'MLGIISAVIGVLVLFATQRAFPELNERFKSFSSIGYLLLTGAFAVSTFNGIFFYAEPGFKHHVRTITGQEKMVSDTEH' A
#
# COMPACT_ATOMS: atom_id res chain seq x y z
N MET A 1 2.39 -3.75 -7.13
CA MET A 1 3.74 -3.34 -6.67
C MET A 1 3.85 -1.85 -6.34
N LEU A 2 3.35 -0.93 -7.17
CA LEU A 2 3.51 0.52 -6.97
C LEU A 2 2.96 1.05 -5.62
N GLY A 3 1.83 0.51 -5.12
CA GLY A 3 1.25 0.90 -3.83
C GLY A 3 2.04 0.45 -2.58
N ILE A 4 2.74 -0.69 -2.67
CA ILE A 4 3.63 -1.18 -1.61
C ILE A 4 4.87 -0.29 -1.56
N ILE A 5 5.46 0.00 -2.72
CA ILE A 5 6.64 0.86 -2.84
C ILE A 5 6.34 2.26 -2.31
N SER A 6 5.19 2.84 -2.66
CA SER A 6 4.81 4.17 -2.15
C SER A 6 4.57 4.18 -0.64
N ALA A 7 3.97 3.13 -0.08
CA ALA A 7 3.79 3.01 1.37
C ALA A 7 5.14 2.92 2.11
N VAL A 8 6.08 2.13 1.59
CA VAL A 8 7.43 1.99 2.16
C VAL A 8 8.20 3.31 2.09
N ILE A 9 8.17 4.00 0.94
CA ILE A 9 8.79 5.32 0.79
C ILE A 9 8.16 6.32 1.77
N GLY A 10 6.83 6.32 1.91
CA GLY A 10 6.13 7.21 2.85
C GLY A 10 6.55 6.99 4.31
N VAL A 11 6.72 5.73 4.74
CA VAL A 11 7.20 5.39 6.09
C VAL A 11 8.63 5.87 6.29
N LEU A 12 9.51 5.67 5.31
CA LEU A 12 10.90 6.11 5.37
C LEU A 12 11.04 7.63 5.42
N VAL A 13 10.23 8.34 4.63
CA VAL A 13 10.20 9.81 4.64
C VAL A 13 9.73 10.33 5.99
N LEU A 14 8.62 9.80 6.53
CA LEU A 14 8.16 10.19 7.86
C LEU A 14 9.21 9.94 8.94
N PHE A 15 9.85 8.78 8.90
CA PHE A 15 10.91 8.42 9.84
C PHE A 15 12.11 9.38 9.74
N ALA A 16 12.55 9.69 8.52
CA ALA A 16 13.63 10.63 8.27
C ALA A 16 13.27 12.05 8.74
N THR A 17 12.06 12.52 8.49
CA THR A 17 11.58 13.84 8.93
C THR A 17 11.50 13.93 10.46
N GLN A 18 11.01 12.89 11.14
CA GLN A 18 10.99 12.85 12.60
C GLN A 18 12.39 12.93 13.22
N ARG A 19 13.36 12.29 12.57
CA ARG A 19 14.75 12.28 13.01
C ARG A 19 15.47 13.60 12.71
N ALA A 20 15.16 14.25 11.59
CA ALA A 20 15.73 15.52 11.20
C ALA A 20 15.17 16.70 12.02
N PHE A 21 13.89 16.62 12.42
CA PHE A 21 13.19 17.70 13.12
C PHE A 21 12.43 17.18 14.35
N PRO A 22 13.14 16.87 15.45
CA PRO A 22 12.53 16.29 16.65
C PRO A 22 11.53 17.25 17.33
N GLU A 23 11.80 18.57 17.36
CA GLU A 23 10.89 19.54 17.99
C GLU A 23 9.53 19.66 17.28
N LEU A 24 9.54 19.59 15.94
CA LEU A 24 8.30 19.55 15.16
C LEU A 24 7.54 18.24 15.38
N ASN A 25 8.26 17.13 15.54
CA ASN A 25 7.63 15.84 15.82
C ASN A 25 6.96 15.81 17.20
N GLU A 26 7.55 16.40 18.24
CA GLU A 26 6.90 16.50 19.55
C GLU A 26 5.61 17.33 19.49
N ARG A 27 5.64 18.43 18.73
CA ARG A 27 4.46 19.29 18.53
C ARG A 27 3.34 18.64 17.72
N PHE A 28 3.69 17.80 16.75
CA PHE A 28 2.75 17.18 15.81
C PHE A 28 2.68 15.65 15.94
N LYS A 29 3.02 15.11 17.12
CA LYS A 29 3.11 13.66 17.36
C LYS A 29 1.85 12.90 16.95
N SER A 30 0.68 13.48 17.22
CA SER A 30 -0.62 12.92 16.83
C SER A 30 -0.78 12.82 15.31
N PHE A 31 -0.35 13.84 14.55
CA PHE A 31 -0.40 13.81 13.08
C PHE A 31 0.56 12.79 12.49
N SER A 32 1.77 12.69 13.03
CA SER A 32 2.73 11.67 12.59
C SER A 32 2.22 10.25 12.87
N SER A 33 1.59 10.04 14.04
CA SER A 33 0.96 8.77 14.39
C SER A 33 -0.17 8.39 13.43
N ILE A 34 -1.02 9.35 13.04
CA ILE A 34 -2.06 9.13 12.03
C ILE A 34 -1.44 8.77 10.68
N GLY A 35 -0.36 9.45 10.29
CA GLY A 35 0.40 9.14 9.07
C GLY A 35 0.91 7.70 9.04
N TYR A 36 1.51 7.21 10.13
CA TYR A 36 1.95 5.82 10.23
C TYR A 36 0.79 4.83 10.16
N LEU A 37 -0.34 5.11 10.82
CA LEU A 37 -1.52 4.26 10.79
C LEU A 37 -2.05 4.12 9.36
N LEU A 38 -2.18 5.24 8.63
CA LEU A 38 -2.64 5.26 7.25
C LEU A 38 -1.68 4.53 6.30
N LEU A 39 -0.36 4.73 6.44
CA LEU A 39 0.63 4.05 5.61
C LEU A 39 0.66 2.55 5.87
N THR A 40 0.52 2.13 7.12
CA THR A 40 0.43 0.71 7.49
C THR A 40 -0.85 0.08 6.94
N GLY A 41 -1.99 0.79 7.02
CA GLY A 41 -3.25 0.36 6.42
C GLY A 41 -3.15 0.25 4.89
N ALA A 42 -2.54 1.24 4.23
CA ALA A 42 -2.32 1.23 2.78
C ALA A 42 -1.38 0.09 2.36
N PHE A 43 -0.32 -0.17 3.13
CA PHE A 43 0.58 -1.30 2.92
C PHE A 43 -0.16 -2.63 3.04
N ALA A 44 -0.97 -2.80 4.08
CA ALA A 44 -1.78 -4.01 4.28
C ALA A 44 -2.73 -4.21 3.10
N VAL A 45 -3.56 -3.21 2.76
CA VAL A 45 -4.51 -3.29 1.63
C VAL A 45 -3.79 -3.56 0.31
N SER A 46 -2.65 -2.91 0.06
CA SER A 46 -1.87 -3.11 -1.17
C SER A 46 -1.25 -4.51 -1.24
N THR A 47 -0.81 -5.05 -0.10
CA THR A 47 -0.27 -6.41 0.02
C THR A 47 -1.35 -7.46 -0.15
N PHE A 48 -2.52 -7.29 0.47
CA PHE A 48 -3.68 -8.16 0.26
C PHE A 48 -4.11 -8.17 -1.20
N ASN A 49 -4.19 -7.01 -1.85
CA ASN A 49 -4.42 -6.98 -3.29
C ASN A 49 -3.29 -7.74 -4.02
N GLY A 50 -2.02 -7.40 -3.79
CA GLY A 50 -0.90 -8.04 -4.50
C GLY A 50 -0.82 -9.57 -4.39
N ILE A 51 -1.07 -10.14 -3.20
CA ILE A 51 -0.96 -11.60 -2.94
C ILE A 51 -2.16 -12.36 -3.51
N PHE A 52 -3.38 -11.82 -3.39
CA PHE A 52 -4.58 -12.46 -3.95
C PHE A 52 -4.68 -12.32 -5.49
N PHE A 53 -3.82 -11.51 -6.12
CA PHE A 53 -3.74 -11.33 -7.58
C PHE A 53 -2.54 -12.05 -8.24
N TYR A 54 -1.86 -12.98 -7.56
CA TYR A 54 -0.90 -13.86 -8.22
C TYR A 54 -1.67 -14.97 -8.98
N ALA A 55 -2.08 -14.66 -10.21
CA ALA A 55 -2.68 -15.64 -11.12
C ALA A 55 -1.56 -16.37 -11.88
N GLU A 56 -1.53 -17.70 -11.74
CA GLU A 56 -0.74 -18.59 -12.58
C GLU A 56 -1.05 -18.33 -14.07
N PRO A 57 -0.04 -18.32 -14.96
CA PRO A 57 -0.27 -18.08 -16.38
C PRO A 57 -1.09 -19.23 -16.98
N GLY A 58 -2.35 -18.98 -17.32
CA GLY A 58 -3.22 -19.95 -17.99
C GLY A 58 -4.67 -20.02 -17.48
N PHE A 59 -4.99 -19.42 -16.33
CA PHE A 59 -6.37 -19.35 -15.84
C PHE A 59 -6.91 -17.91 -15.79
N LYS A 60 -7.98 -17.64 -16.54
CA LYS A 60 -8.77 -16.40 -16.44
C LYS A 60 -9.52 -16.41 -15.10
N HIS A 61 -9.00 -15.72 -14.10
CA HIS A 61 -9.71 -15.52 -12.83
C HIS A 61 -10.31 -14.11 -12.78
N HIS A 62 -11.64 -14.03 -12.87
CA HIS A 62 -12.39 -12.84 -12.46
C HIS A 62 -12.47 -12.87 -10.94
N VAL A 63 -11.70 -12.03 -10.26
CA VAL A 63 -11.77 -11.92 -8.79
C VAL A 63 -12.01 -10.47 -8.41
N ARG A 64 -13.03 -10.25 -7.59
CA ARG A 64 -13.31 -8.94 -7.00
C ARG A 64 -12.22 -8.58 -6.01
N THR A 65 -11.66 -7.38 -6.12
CA THR A 65 -10.91 -6.78 -5.01
C THR A 65 -11.81 -6.67 -3.78
N ILE A 66 -11.23 -6.51 -2.60
CA ILE A 66 -11.97 -6.28 -1.34
C ILE A 66 -12.86 -5.02 -1.43
N THR A 67 -12.51 -4.10 -2.33
CA THR A 67 -13.29 -2.89 -2.67
C THR A 67 -14.38 -3.12 -3.72
N GLY A 68 -14.63 -4.37 -4.12
CA GLY A 68 -15.65 -4.74 -5.11
C GLY A 68 -15.31 -4.36 -6.55
N GLN A 69 -14.09 -3.87 -6.82
CA GLN A 69 -13.69 -3.57 -8.19
C GLN A 69 -13.32 -4.87 -8.92
N GLU A 70 -14.02 -5.12 -10.01
CA GLU A 70 -13.67 -6.19 -10.94
C GLU A 70 -12.46 -5.72 -11.76
N LYS A 71 -11.35 -6.43 -11.61
CA LYS A 71 -10.16 -6.22 -12.41
C LYS A 71 -9.90 -7.50 -13.21
N MET A 72 -10.06 -7.43 -14.53
CA MET A 72 -9.59 -8.49 -15.42
C MET A 72 -8.05 -8.52 -15.39
N VAL A 73 -7.47 -9.67 -15.06
CA VAL A 73 -6.02 -9.86 -14.93
C VAL A 73 -5.40 -10.43 -16.21
N SER A 74 -6.19 -10.87 -17.20
CA SER A 74 -5.67 -11.37 -18.47
C SER A 74 -6.70 -11.31 -19.60
N ASP A 75 -6.42 -10.51 -20.62
CA ASP A 75 -6.70 -10.94 -21.99
C ASP A 75 -5.56 -11.83 -22.42
N THR A 76 -5.78 -13.14 -22.36
CA THR A 76 -5.04 -14.07 -23.20
C THR A 76 -5.78 -14.04 -24.54
N GLU A 77 -5.55 -12.99 -25.31
CA GLU A 77 -5.75 -13.03 -26.75
C GLU A 77 -4.40 -13.42 -27.37
N HIS A 78 -4.51 -14.34 -28.33
CA HIS A 78 -3.42 -14.97 -29.05
C HIS A 78 -2.48 -14.00 -29.75
#